data_AF-A0A7X7Q3E2-F1
#
_entry.id   AF-A0A7X7Q3E2-F1
#
_cell.length_a   1.000
_cell.length_b   1.000
_cell.length_c   1.000
_cell.angle_alpha   90.00
_cell.angle_beta   90.00
_cell.angle_gamma   90.00
#
_symmetry.space_group_name_H-M   'P 1'
#
loop_
_entity.id
_entity.type
_entity.pdbx_description
1 polymer ?
#
loop_
_entity_poly.entity_id
_entity_poly.type
_entity_poly.pdbx_seq_one_letter_code
_entity_poly.pdbx_strand_id
1 'polypeptide(L)'
;MSWVDDYLKSDAGYKWHDEMSIYLKKIDPYNHLVSTSFHNETNEAYEIPTIDFANPHTYGYTEMNINDTLPSNLEKFYGMYKKPIFHSEIGIDWRSGVETAKQDPLGITLHQQCWAGMLGGGAGSAMNWWWDSHVHPHNLYYRFKGAAKYSQYLDMISNQYILLKDVSTINNPDIKCLGYLLDDRIYGYLYDVNWKYTVPDVKPIENVEMKIACAEGIYQLTIFDTVTGEITEEKVVETVDTNLVLFFNRILKDLAFILKKK
;
A
#
# COMPACT_ATOMS: atom_id res chain seq x y z
N MET A 1 -28.13 12.14 -6.22
CA MET A 1 -28.90 10.89 -6.41
C MET A 1 -27.90 9.77 -6.25
N SER A 2 -28.04 8.95 -5.19
CA SER A 2 -27.22 7.75 -5.02
C SER A 2 -27.72 6.70 -6.00
N TRP A 3 -26.81 5.97 -6.65
CA TRP A 3 -27.10 4.98 -7.70
C TRP A 3 -27.79 3.70 -7.19
N VAL A 4 -28.03 3.62 -5.89
CA VAL A 4 -28.84 2.60 -5.24
C VAL A 4 -29.85 3.30 -4.34
N ASP A 5 -31.12 3.03 -4.66
CA ASP A 5 -32.39 3.36 -4.00
C ASP A 5 -32.26 3.84 -2.56
N ASP A 6 -32.69 5.07 -2.22
CA ASP A 6 -33.13 5.63 -0.92
C ASP A 6 -32.71 4.99 0.46
N TYR A 7 -31.65 4.18 0.52
CA TYR A 7 -31.15 3.49 1.71
C TYR A 7 -30.58 4.46 2.74
N LEU A 8 -30.26 5.69 2.32
CA LEU A 8 -29.68 6.74 3.16
C LEU A 8 -30.57 7.16 4.35
N LYS A 9 -31.84 6.73 4.38
CA LYS A 9 -32.77 6.99 5.51
C LYS A 9 -33.20 5.72 6.27
N SER A 10 -32.64 4.55 5.95
CA SER A 10 -33.02 3.29 6.58
C SER A 10 -31.79 2.46 6.94
N ASP A 11 -31.86 1.75 8.08
CA ASP A 11 -30.84 0.79 8.50
C ASP A 11 -30.85 -0.52 7.68
N ALA A 12 -31.61 -0.56 6.58
CA ALA A 12 -31.82 -1.76 5.79
C ALA A 12 -30.51 -2.24 5.11
N GLY A 13 -29.62 -1.31 4.73
CA GLY A 13 -28.30 -1.65 4.21
C GLY A 13 -27.47 -2.40 5.25
N TYR A 14 -27.35 -1.85 6.46
CA TYR A 14 -26.67 -2.51 7.58
C TYR A 14 -27.29 -3.88 7.90
N LYS A 15 -28.61 -3.94 8.07
CA LYS A 15 -29.34 -5.18 8.41
C LYS A 15 -29.14 -6.28 7.37
N TRP A 16 -29.16 -5.93 6.09
CA TRP A 16 -28.91 -6.89 5.03
C TRP A 16 -27.48 -7.46 5.12
N HIS A 17 -26.48 -6.59 5.34
CA HIS A 17 -25.10 -7.05 5.49
C HIS A 17 -24.91 -7.92 6.73
N ASP A 18 -25.57 -7.59 7.83
CA ASP A 18 -25.52 -8.36 9.08
C ASP A 18 -26.13 -9.75 8.87
N GLU A 19 -27.37 -9.82 8.35
CA GLU A 19 -28.05 -11.07 8.04
C GLU A 19 -27.24 -11.96 7.08
N MET A 20 -26.77 -11.39 5.96
CA MET A 20 -26.09 -12.15 4.93
C MET A 20 -24.70 -12.60 5.36
N SER A 21 -23.93 -11.76 6.06
CA SER A 21 -22.62 -12.16 6.56
C SER A 21 -22.72 -13.26 7.62
N ILE A 22 -23.70 -13.20 8.53
CA ILE A 22 -24.00 -14.28 9.49
C ILE A 22 -24.37 -15.57 8.75
N TYR A 23 -25.24 -15.48 7.74
CA TYR A 23 -25.65 -16.65 6.97
C TYR A 23 -24.46 -17.31 6.26
N LEU A 24 -23.61 -16.53 5.58
CA LEU A 24 -22.40 -17.02 4.91
C LEU A 24 -21.48 -17.75 5.89
N LYS A 25 -21.19 -17.12 7.05
CA LYS A 25 -20.37 -17.75 8.11
C LYS A 25 -20.97 -19.04 8.64
N LYS A 26 -22.29 -19.15 8.71
CA LYS A 26 -22.99 -20.35 9.19
C LYS A 26 -22.89 -21.52 8.22
N ILE A 27 -22.94 -21.27 6.91
CA ILE A 27 -23.00 -22.33 5.90
C ILE A 27 -21.64 -22.69 5.30
N ASP A 28 -20.61 -21.87 5.53
CA ASP A 28 -19.27 -22.08 4.98
C ASP A 28 -18.41 -22.96 5.91
N PRO A 29 -18.23 -24.26 5.60
CA PRO A 29 -17.47 -25.16 6.46
C PRO A 29 -15.97 -24.84 6.49
N TYR A 30 -15.49 -24.01 5.56
CA TYR A 30 -14.08 -23.67 5.43
C TYR A 30 -13.72 -22.33 6.08
N ASN A 31 -14.69 -21.63 6.68
CA ASN A 31 -14.49 -20.36 7.40
C ASN A 31 -13.73 -19.30 6.59
N HIS A 32 -14.12 -19.09 5.32
CA HIS A 32 -13.56 -18.02 4.51
C HIS A 32 -13.81 -16.66 5.15
N LEU A 33 -12.95 -15.70 4.81
CA LEU A 33 -13.15 -14.30 5.16
C LEU A 33 -14.32 -13.73 4.35
N VAL A 34 -15.12 -12.90 5.01
CA VAL A 34 -16.29 -12.21 4.46
C VAL A 34 -16.05 -10.71 4.58
N SER A 35 -16.34 -10.00 3.50
CA SER A 35 -16.37 -8.55 3.49
C SER A 35 -17.45 -8.07 2.52
N THR A 36 -17.57 -6.76 2.37
CA THR A 36 -18.46 -6.09 1.43
C THR A 36 -17.74 -4.88 0.82
N SER A 37 -18.38 -4.17 -0.10
CA SER A 37 -17.84 -2.96 -0.72
C SER A 37 -18.94 -1.93 -0.96
N PHE A 38 -18.56 -0.66 -0.97
CA PHE A 38 -19.47 0.46 -1.19
C PHE A 38 -18.85 1.48 -2.13
N HIS A 39 -19.70 2.20 -2.87
CA HIS A 39 -19.27 3.35 -3.66
C HIS A 39 -18.69 4.49 -2.80
N ASN A 40 -19.11 4.59 -1.54
CA ASN A 40 -18.54 5.54 -0.58
C ASN A 40 -17.31 4.94 0.10
N GLU A 41 -16.37 5.80 0.48
CA GLU A 41 -15.13 5.41 1.18
C GLU A 41 -15.40 4.73 2.55
N THR A 42 -16.52 5.05 3.19
CA THR A 42 -16.87 4.62 4.54
C THR A 42 -18.30 4.12 4.64
N ASN A 43 -18.54 3.11 5.48
CA ASN A 43 -19.87 2.60 5.78
C ASN A 43 -19.88 1.84 7.11
N GLU A 44 -20.98 1.95 7.85
CA GLU A 44 -21.23 1.27 9.12
C GLU A 44 -21.24 -0.26 9.02
N ALA A 45 -21.47 -0.83 7.83
CA ALA A 45 -21.41 -2.28 7.64
C ALA A 45 -20.01 -2.85 7.91
N TYR A 46 -18.94 -2.05 7.79
CA TYR A 46 -17.60 -2.49 8.17
C TYR A 46 -17.45 -2.68 9.69
N GLU A 47 -18.36 -2.16 10.51
CA GLU A 47 -18.38 -2.38 11.96
C GLU A 47 -19.03 -3.72 12.36
N ILE A 48 -19.79 -4.35 11.45
CA ILE A 48 -20.48 -5.62 11.71
C ILE A 48 -19.46 -6.71 12.10
N PRO A 49 -19.61 -7.42 13.23
CA PRO A 49 -18.61 -8.38 13.71
C PRO A 49 -18.25 -9.50 12.73
N THR A 50 -19.19 -9.94 11.90
CA THR A 50 -19.01 -11.00 10.89
C THR A 50 -18.38 -10.53 9.58
N ILE A 51 -18.14 -9.23 9.41
CA ILE A 51 -17.31 -8.65 8.36
C ILE A 51 -15.86 -8.63 8.84
N ASP A 52 -14.98 -9.45 8.27
CA ASP A 52 -13.63 -9.67 8.81
C ASP A 52 -12.65 -8.54 8.47
N PHE A 53 -12.87 -7.83 7.37
CA PHE A 53 -12.01 -6.75 6.90
C PHE A 53 -12.83 -5.65 6.23
N ALA A 54 -12.31 -4.42 6.23
CA ALA A 54 -12.91 -3.30 5.50
C ALA A 54 -12.30 -3.15 4.11
N ASN A 55 -13.14 -2.76 3.14
CA ASN A 55 -12.76 -2.64 1.72
C ASN A 55 -13.11 -1.28 1.13
N PRO A 56 -12.51 -0.18 1.62
CA PRO A 56 -12.80 1.16 1.14
C PRO A 56 -12.42 1.32 -0.32
N HIS A 57 -13.25 2.05 -1.07
CA HIS A 57 -13.00 2.42 -2.45
C HIS A 57 -12.65 3.91 -2.49
N THR A 58 -11.52 4.29 -3.09
CA THR A 58 -11.12 5.71 -3.14
C THR A 58 -10.70 6.12 -4.55
N TYR A 59 -11.11 7.32 -4.92
CA TYR A 59 -10.76 7.95 -6.18
C TYR A 59 -10.36 9.41 -5.92
N GLY A 60 -9.94 10.12 -6.97
CA GLY A 60 -9.56 11.53 -6.85
C GLY A 60 -8.07 11.73 -6.55
N TYR A 61 -7.23 10.80 -7.00
CA TYR A 61 -5.77 10.90 -6.93
C TYR A 61 -5.17 11.71 -8.10
N THR A 62 -5.99 12.54 -8.76
CA THR A 62 -5.56 13.42 -9.85
C THR A 62 -4.44 14.35 -9.39
N GLU A 63 -3.31 14.31 -10.11
CA GLU A 63 -2.07 15.05 -9.83
C GLU A 63 -1.42 14.75 -8.47
N MET A 64 -1.91 13.75 -7.74
CA MET A 64 -1.38 13.34 -6.44
C MET A 64 -0.30 12.27 -6.58
N ASN A 65 0.57 12.17 -5.58
CA ASN A 65 1.40 10.98 -5.38
C ASN A 65 0.62 10.02 -4.47
N ILE A 66 0.30 8.82 -4.97
CA ILE A 66 -0.48 7.84 -4.20
C ILE A 66 0.29 7.38 -2.96
N ASN A 67 1.62 7.34 -3.03
CA ASN A 67 2.48 6.96 -1.90
C ASN A 67 2.35 7.91 -0.70
N ASP A 68 1.96 9.18 -0.90
CA ASP A 68 1.75 10.14 0.18
C ASP A 68 0.33 10.09 0.76
N THR A 69 -0.65 9.85 -0.10
CA THR A 69 -2.07 10.08 0.21
C THR A 69 -2.76 8.81 0.70
N LEU A 70 -2.50 7.67 0.07
CA LEU A 70 -3.12 6.40 0.44
C LEU A 70 -2.79 5.96 1.87
N PRO A 71 -1.54 6.04 2.37
CA PRO A 71 -1.24 5.64 3.76
C PRO A 71 -2.05 6.39 4.82
N SER A 72 -2.32 7.69 4.59
CA SER A 72 -3.14 8.50 5.48
C SER A 72 -4.60 8.01 5.50
N ASN A 73 -5.13 7.61 4.35
CA ASN A 73 -6.47 7.02 4.26
C ASN A 73 -6.54 5.65 4.95
N LEU A 74 -5.54 4.80 4.74
CA LEU A 74 -5.45 3.48 5.37
C LEU A 74 -5.42 3.60 6.90
N GLU A 75 -4.62 4.52 7.45
CA GLU A 75 -4.56 4.80 8.88
C GLU A 75 -5.90 5.31 9.42
N LYS A 76 -6.56 6.22 8.70
CA LYS A 76 -7.91 6.69 9.03
C LYS A 76 -8.91 5.53 9.10
N PHE A 77 -8.98 4.69 8.07
CA PHE A 77 -9.93 3.57 8.02
C PHE A 77 -9.65 2.52 9.08
N TYR A 78 -8.38 2.19 9.32
CA TYR A 78 -8.00 1.32 10.44
C TYR A 78 -8.40 1.94 11.78
N GLY A 79 -8.23 3.26 11.93
CA GLY A 79 -8.66 4.03 13.09
C GLY A 79 -10.17 3.91 13.37
N MET A 80 -11.00 3.91 12.33
CA MET A 80 -12.46 3.81 12.41
C MET A 80 -12.91 2.38 12.75
N TYR A 81 -12.47 1.39 11.99
CA TYR A 81 -13.06 0.05 12.04
C TYR A 81 -12.26 -0.95 12.89
N LYS A 82 -10.99 -0.67 13.17
CA LYS A 82 -10.06 -1.57 13.89
C LYS A 82 -9.99 -2.97 13.27
N LYS A 83 -10.08 -3.03 11.94
CA LYS A 83 -10.01 -4.24 11.11
C LYS A 83 -8.95 -4.10 10.02
N PRO A 84 -8.41 -5.21 9.47
CA PRO A 84 -7.56 -5.15 8.29
C PRO A 84 -8.23 -4.35 7.16
N ILE A 85 -7.45 -3.54 6.46
CA ILE A 85 -7.92 -2.70 5.36
C ILE A 85 -7.36 -3.26 4.05
N PHE A 86 -8.22 -3.88 3.24
CA PHE A 86 -7.88 -4.27 1.87
C PHE A 86 -8.42 -3.22 0.92
N HIS A 87 -7.57 -2.58 0.13
CA HIS A 87 -8.01 -1.48 -0.73
C HIS A 87 -8.27 -1.97 -2.14
N SER A 88 -9.42 -2.61 -2.37
CA SER A 88 -9.64 -3.38 -3.61
C SER A 88 -10.10 -2.53 -4.79
N GLU A 89 -10.36 -1.24 -4.59
CA GLU A 89 -10.72 -0.32 -5.68
C GLU A 89 -10.08 1.05 -5.46
N ILE A 90 -9.15 1.39 -6.34
CA ILE A 90 -8.50 2.71 -6.39
C ILE A 90 -8.33 3.16 -7.84
N GLY A 91 -8.34 4.48 -8.07
CA GLY A 91 -7.97 5.06 -9.34
C GLY A 91 -7.77 6.57 -9.26
N ILE A 92 -7.10 7.14 -10.26
CA ILE A 92 -6.96 8.60 -10.38
C ILE A 92 -8.35 9.27 -10.42
N ASP A 93 -9.25 8.74 -11.26
CA ASP A 93 -10.63 9.22 -11.42
C ASP A 93 -11.59 8.03 -11.50
N TRP A 94 -12.82 8.20 -11.03
CA TRP A 94 -13.90 7.21 -11.06
C TRP A 94 -14.73 7.25 -12.35
N ARG A 95 -14.53 8.26 -13.21
CA ARG A 95 -15.37 8.49 -14.39
C ARG A 95 -15.01 7.66 -15.61
N SER A 96 -13.72 7.42 -15.86
CA SER A 96 -13.28 6.76 -17.11
C SER A 96 -11.85 6.21 -17.02
N GLY A 97 -11.71 4.90 -17.23
CA GLY A 97 -10.40 4.27 -17.41
C GLY A 97 -9.72 4.64 -18.73
N VAL A 98 -10.48 4.97 -19.77
CA VAL A 98 -9.91 5.44 -21.06
C VAL A 98 -9.24 6.80 -20.90
N GLU A 99 -9.86 7.72 -20.17
CA GLU A 99 -9.23 9.02 -19.87
C GLU A 99 -8.07 8.86 -18.89
N THR A 100 -8.20 7.97 -17.90
CA THR A 100 -7.08 7.60 -17.02
C THR A 100 -5.87 7.10 -17.83
N ALA A 101 -6.10 6.27 -18.84
CA ALA A 101 -5.03 5.76 -19.69
C ALA A 101 -4.33 6.84 -20.52
N LYS A 102 -5.04 7.88 -20.95
CA LYS A 102 -4.44 9.04 -21.63
C LYS A 102 -3.57 9.87 -20.69
N GLN A 103 -3.96 9.97 -19.42
CA GLN A 103 -3.23 10.74 -18.40
C GLN A 103 -2.02 9.99 -17.87
N ASP A 104 -2.18 8.70 -17.55
CA ASP A 104 -1.12 7.83 -17.04
C ASP A 104 -0.82 6.67 -18.01
N PRO A 105 -0.30 6.97 -19.22
CA PRO A 105 -0.04 5.93 -20.22
C PRO A 105 1.07 4.95 -19.78
N LEU A 106 1.89 5.35 -18.82
CA LEU A 106 2.97 4.53 -18.28
C LEU A 106 2.51 3.66 -17.11
N GLY A 107 1.33 3.89 -16.52
CA GLY A 107 0.86 3.17 -15.34
C GLY A 107 1.70 3.44 -14.09
N ILE A 108 2.20 4.66 -13.91
CA ILE A 108 2.95 5.06 -12.71
C ILE A 108 2.08 4.91 -11.46
N THR A 109 0.80 5.29 -11.55
CA THR A 109 -0.12 5.16 -10.42
C THR A 109 -0.38 3.71 -10.04
N LEU A 110 -0.42 2.79 -11.02
CA LEU A 110 -0.53 1.34 -10.79
C LEU A 110 0.63 0.80 -9.95
N HIS A 111 1.84 1.30 -10.20
CA HIS A 111 3.00 0.95 -9.40
C HIS A 111 2.87 1.49 -7.97
N GLN A 112 2.60 2.79 -7.84
CA GLN A 112 2.52 3.46 -6.54
C GLN A 112 1.44 2.85 -5.64
N GLN A 113 0.23 2.63 -6.16
CA GLN A 113 -0.86 2.04 -5.37
C GLN A 113 -0.51 0.63 -4.85
N CYS A 114 0.28 -0.16 -5.58
CA CYS A 114 0.70 -1.48 -5.13
C CYS A 114 1.60 -1.37 -3.91
N TRP A 115 2.65 -0.55 -4.00
CA TRP A 115 3.62 -0.35 -2.93
C TRP A 115 3.02 0.40 -1.74
N ALA A 116 2.24 1.46 -1.99
CA ALA A 116 1.58 2.25 -0.97
C ALA A 116 0.53 1.46 -0.19
N GLY A 117 -0.26 0.62 -0.85
CA GLY A 117 -1.18 -0.28 -0.15
C GLY A 117 -0.42 -1.26 0.73
N MET A 118 0.59 -1.93 0.16
CA MET A 118 1.32 -3.01 0.81
C MET A 118 2.13 -2.53 2.02
N LEU A 119 2.84 -1.41 1.89
CA LEU A 119 3.78 -0.91 2.91
C LEU A 119 3.30 0.36 3.64
N GLY A 120 2.12 0.89 3.29
CA GLY A 120 1.56 2.10 3.89
C GLY A 120 0.53 1.88 4.99
N GLY A 121 0.46 0.69 5.58
CA GLY A 121 -0.50 0.33 6.64
C GLY A 121 -1.71 -0.49 6.18
N GLY A 122 -1.75 -0.90 4.89
CA GLY A 122 -2.79 -1.77 4.36
C GLY A 122 -2.51 -3.25 4.61
N ALA A 123 -3.53 -4.07 4.47
CA ALA A 123 -3.43 -5.54 4.58
C ALA A 123 -2.96 -6.21 3.27
N GLY A 124 -2.57 -5.42 2.27
CA GLY A 124 -2.14 -5.87 0.94
C GLY A 124 -1.97 -4.67 0.00
N SER A 125 -1.68 -4.92 -1.28
CA SER A 125 -1.65 -3.87 -2.30
C SER A 125 -3.01 -3.20 -2.50
N ALA A 126 -3.03 -1.98 -3.04
CA ALA A 126 -4.27 -1.38 -3.52
C ALA A 126 -4.51 -1.72 -5.00
N MET A 127 -5.74 -2.08 -5.36
CA MET A 127 -6.08 -2.68 -6.66
C MET A 127 -6.85 -1.72 -7.56
N ASN A 128 -6.39 -1.58 -8.80
CA ASN A 128 -6.90 -0.58 -9.72
C ASN A 128 -8.24 -1.02 -10.29
N TRP A 129 -9.22 -0.09 -10.34
CA TRP A 129 -10.53 -0.40 -10.91
C TRP A 129 -10.49 -0.61 -12.44
N TRP A 130 -9.70 0.20 -13.15
CA TRP A 130 -9.70 0.29 -14.61
C TRP A 130 -8.89 -0.80 -15.30
N TRP A 131 -9.07 -2.04 -14.86
CA TRP A 131 -8.35 -3.19 -15.42
C TRP A 131 -8.69 -3.40 -16.91
N ASP A 132 -9.92 -3.10 -17.33
CA ASP A 132 -10.47 -3.36 -18.67
C ASP A 132 -10.12 -2.28 -19.70
N SER A 133 -9.91 -1.05 -19.25
CA SER A 133 -9.83 0.15 -20.09
C SER A 133 -8.52 0.91 -19.96
N HIS A 134 -7.80 0.73 -18.85
CA HIS A 134 -6.45 1.26 -18.64
C HIS A 134 -5.40 0.14 -18.67
N VAL A 135 -5.53 -0.88 -17.82
CA VAL A 135 -4.47 -1.89 -17.63
C VAL A 135 -4.34 -2.85 -18.81
N HIS A 136 -5.42 -3.57 -19.14
CA HIS A 136 -5.40 -4.66 -20.12
C HIS A 136 -5.08 -4.16 -21.55
N PRO A 137 -5.75 -3.10 -22.08
CA PRO A 137 -5.52 -2.65 -23.45
C PRO A 137 -4.11 -2.10 -23.69
N HIS A 138 -3.44 -1.62 -22.64
CA HIS A 138 -2.10 -1.01 -22.70
C HIS A 138 -1.01 -1.94 -22.15
N ASN A 139 -1.35 -3.20 -21.84
CA ASN A 139 -0.41 -4.21 -21.33
C ASN A 139 0.42 -3.76 -20.12
N LEU A 140 -0.21 -3.07 -19.15
CA LEU A 140 0.47 -2.48 -18.00
C LEU A 140 0.76 -3.46 -16.86
N TYR A 141 0.57 -4.77 -17.07
CA TYR A 141 0.74 -5.81 -16.05
C TYR A 141 2.15 -5.84 -15.41
N TYR A 142 3.16 -5.37 -16.13
CA TYR A 142 4.52 -5.28 -15.60
C TYR A 142 4.63 -4.36 -14.37
N ARG A 143 3.69 -3.42 -14.17
CA ARG A 143 3.67 -2.51 -13.02
C ARG A 143 3.36 -3.19 -11.69
N PHE A 144 2.73 -4.36 -11.73
CA PHE A 144 2.43 -5.17 -10.55
C PHE A 144 3.58 -6.11 -10.17
N LYS A 145 4.50 -6.40 -11.11
CA LYS A 145 5.49 -7.48 -11.00
C LYS A 145 6.41 -7.31 -9.79
N GLY A 146 6.96 -6.11 -9.60
CA GLY A 146 7.90 -5.87 -8.51
C GLY A 146 7.27 -6.06 -7.13
N ALA A 147 6.11 -5.44 -6.89
CA ALA A 147 5.37 -5.63 -5.64
C ALA A 147 4.95 -7.09 -5.42
N ALA A 148 4.49 -7.78 -6.47
CA ALA A 148 4.10 -9.19 -6.39
C ALA A 148 5.27 -10.14 -6.08
N LYS A 149 6.48 -9.84 -6.55
CA LYS A 149 7.69 -10.60 -6.17
C LYS A 149 8.14 -10.26 -4.76
N TYR A 150 8.19 -8.98 -4.42
CA TYR A 150 8.60 -8.52 -3.09
C TYR A 150 7.68 -9.07 -1.99
N SER A 151 6.38 -9.14 -2.24
CA SER A 151 5.41 -9.68 -1.27
C SER A 151 5.68 -11.13 -0.88
N GLN A 152 6.36 -11.91 -1.72
CA GLN A 152 6.76 -13.30 -1.40
C GLN A 152 7.81 -13.38 -0.28
N TYR A 153 8.49 -12.26 0.03
CA TYR A 153 9.46 -12.15 1.12
C TYR A 153 8.86 -11.56 2.40
N LEU A 154 7.60 -11.11 2.34
CA LEU A 154 6.90 -10.58 3.50
C LEU A 154 6.45 -11.71 4.40
N ASP A 155 7.02 -11.76 5.60
CA ASP A 155 6.47 -12.44 6.74
C ASP A 155 5.93 -11.33 7.65
N MET A 156 4.62 -11.23 7.79
CA MET A 156 3.97 -10.19 8.60
C MET A 156 3.59 -10.67 10.00
N ILE A 157 3.91 -11.91 10.36
CA ILE A 157 3.60 -12.47 11.69
C ILE A 157 4.56 -11.88 12.72
N SER A 158 4.05 -11.03 13.61
CA SER A 158 4.84 -10.34 14.62
C SER A 158 3.96 -10.03 15.83
N ASN A 159 4.57 -9.83 17.00
CA ASN A 159 3.82 -9.40 18.19
C ASN A 159 3.39 -7.92 18.10
N GLN A 160 4.16 -7.14 17.34
CA GLN A 160 3.98 -5.71 17.15
C GLN A 160 4.48 -5.30 15.76
N TYR A 161 3.99 -4.15 15.30
CA TYR A 161 4.57 -3.45 14.17
C TYR A 161 4.60 -1.95 14.45
N ILE A 162 5.56 -1.25 13.87
CA ILE A 162 5.66 0.21 13.86
C ILE A 162 5.82 0.66 12.41
N LEU A 163 5.13 1.71 12.00
CA LEU A 163 5.33 2.28 10.66
C LEU A 163 6.68 2.97 10.59
N LEU A 164 7.43 2.77 9.51
CA LEU A 164 8.78 3.33 9.37
C LEU A 164 8.81 4.86 9.42
N LYS A 165 7.73 5.53 9.01
CA LYS A 165 7.61 6.99 9.11
C LYS A 165 7.78 7.52 10.55
N ASP A 166 7.49 6.69 11.56
CA ASP A 166 7.51 7.09 12.97
C ASP A 166 8.86 6.81 13.65
N VAL A 167 9.74 6.03 13.00
CA VAL A 167 11.04 5.59 13.55
C VAL A 167 12.21 5.83 12.61
N SER A 168 12.01 6.58 11.52
CA SER A 168 13.06 6.89 10.56
C SER A 168 13.15 8.36 10.20
N THR A 169 14.35 8.78 9.84
CA THR A 169 14.64 10.12 9.32
C THR A 169 15.44 10.01 8.03
N ILE A 170 15.12 10.84 7.04
CA ILE A 170 15.82 10.90 5.76
C ILE A 170 16.37 12.31 5.56
N ASN A 171 17.63 12.44 5.13
CA ASN A 171 18.31 13.72 4.99
C ASN A 171 17.86 14.56 3.78
N ASN A 172 16.97 14.02 2.95
CA ASN A 172 16.48 14.64 1.73
C ASN A 172 14.93 14.67 1.73
N PRO A 173 14.30 15.85 1.65
CA PRO A 173 12.84 15.98 1.73
C PRO A 173 12.09 15.42 0.51
N ASP A 174 12.77 15.23 -0.61
CA ASP A 174 12.17 14.66 -1.83
C ASP A 174 12.10 13.13 -1.79
N ILE A 175 12.74 12.51 -0.79
CA ILE A 175 12.66 11.06 -0.57
C ILE A 175 11.90 10.79 0.72
N LYS A 176 10.89 9.92 0.63
CA LYS A 176 10.15 9.40 1.78
C LYS A 176 10.22 7.89 1.82
N CYS A 177 9.82 7.33 2.97
CA CYS A 177 9.78 5.89 3.16
C CYS A 177 8.43 5.43 3.72
N LEU A 178 7.89 4.38 3.09
CA LEU A 178 6.82 3.55 3.64
C LEU A 178 7.41 2.24 4.14
N GLY A 179 6.76 1.60 5.10
CA GLY A 179 7.18 0.29 5.57
C GLY A 179 6.89 0.01 7.02
N TYR A 180 7.41 -1.11 7.49
CA TYR A 180 7.18 -1.64 8.82
C TYR A 180 8.50 -2.02 9.48
N LEU A 181 8.65 -1.65 10.75
CA LEU A 181 9.56 -2.27 11.69
C LEU A 181 8.76 -3.32 12.49
N LEU A 182 9.19 -4.58 12.39
CA LEU A 182 8.69 -5.72 13.17
C LEU A 182 9.74 -6.14 14.21
N ASP A 183 9.46 -7.22 14.94
CA ASP A 183 10.30 -7.70 16.05
C ASP A 183 11.78 -7.92 15.65
N ASP A 184 12.03 -8.56 14.49
CA ASP A 184 13.36 -8.98 14.03
C ASP A 184 13.69 -8.55 12.60
N ARG A 185 12.81 -7.77 11.97
CA ARG A 185 12.92 -7.42 10.55
C ARG A 185 12.28 -6.09 10.22
N ILE A 186 12.77 -5.48 9.16
CA ILE A 186 12.27 -4.22 8.62
C ILE A 186 11.99 -4.41 7.14
N TYR A 187 10.82 -3.94 6.71
CA TYR A 187 10.42 -3.86 5.32
C TYR A 187 10.28 -2.38 4.97
N GLY A 188 10.92 -1.92 3.90
CA GLY A 188 10.82 -0.52 3.51
C GLY A 188 10.79 -0.30 2.01
N TYR A 189 10.21 0.83 1.62
CA TYR A 189 10.09 1.32 0.26
C TYR A 189 10.39 2.80 0.26
N LEU A 190 11.53 3.17 -0.36
CA LEU A 190 11.92 4.55 -0.58
C LEU A 190 11.38 5.00 -1.93
N TYR A 191 10.74 6.16 -1.94
CA TYR A 191 10.16 6.73 -3.15
C TYR A 191 10.47 8.20 -3.29
N ASP A 192 10.57 8.65 -4.54
CA ASP A 192 10.65 10.07 -4.88
C ASP A 192 9.24 10.68 -4.87
N VAL A 193 9.03 11.69 -4.02
CA VAL A 193 7.73 12.38 -3.88
C VAL A 193 7.32 13.10 -5.16
N ASN A 194 8.28 13.46 -6.00
CA ASN A 194 8.08 14.15 -7.27
C ASN A 194 7.79 13.20 -8.43
N TRP A 195 8.06 11.89 -8.28
CA TRP A 195 7.73 10.93 -9.32
C TRP A 195 6.23 10.69 -9.33
N LYS A 196 5.56 11.22 -10.36
CA LYS A 196 4.10 11.15 -10.53
C LYS A 196 3.79 10.89 -12.00
N TYR A 197 2.56 10.46 -12.30
CA TYR A 197 2.17 10.28 -13.70
C TYR A 197 2.23 11.57 -14.53
N THR A 198 2.09 12.73 -13.90
CA THR A 198 2.24 14.06 -14.54
C THR A 198 3.70 14.51 -14.70
N VAL A 199 4.63 13.92 -13.95
CA VAL A 199 6.07 14.19 -14.00
C VAL A 199 6.82 12.85 -14.02
N PRO A 200 6.75 12.11 -15.15
CA PRO A 200 7.30 10.76 -15.24
C PRO A 200 8.84 10.74 -15.25
N ASP A 201 9.46 11.84 -15.68
CA ASP A 201 10.90 11.99 -15.83
C ASP A 201 11.47 12.85 -14.69
N VAL A 202 11.82 12.19 -13.58
CA VAL A 202 12.51 12.82 -12.45
C VAL A 202 14.02 12.69 -12.56
N LYS A 203 14.75 13.62 -11.95
CA LYS A 203 16.21 13.55 -11.90
C LYS A 203 16.65 12.65 -10.74
N PRO A 204 17.78 11.93 -10.89
CA PRO A 204 18.34 11.16 -9.79
C PRO A 204 18.65 12.03 -8.59
N ILE A 205 18.39 11.50 -7.39
CA ILE A 205 18.70 12.15 -6.13
C ILE A 205 19.96 11.50 -5.56
N GLU A 206 20.97 12.32 -5.29
CA GLU A 206 22.29 11.86 -4.83
C GLU A 206 22.43 12.00 -3.30
N ASN A 207 23.28 11.17 -2.70
CA ASN A 207 23.69 11.24 -1.29
C ASN A 207 22.52 11.18 -0.28
N VAL A 208 21.63 10.20 -0.44
CA VAL A 208 20.49 9.99 0.47
C VAL A 208 20.94 9.13 1.64
N GLU A 209 20.73 9.66 2.84
CA GLU A 209 20.94 8.95 4.11
C GLU A 209 19.60 8.74 4.80
N MET A 210 19.30 7.49 5.14
CA MET A 210 18.17 7.11 5.98
C MET A 210 18.69 6.54 7.30
N LYS A 211 18.17 7.04 8.42
CA LYS A 211 18.41 6.47 9.75
C LYS A 211 17.14 5.82 10.24
N ILE A 212 17.25 4.62 10.79
CA ILE A 212 16.12 3.86 11.35
C ILE A 212 16.45 3.50 12.79
N ALA A 213 15.69 4.04 13.73
CA ALA A 213 15.78 3.68 15.14
C ALA A 213 15.26 2.24 15.32
N CYS A 214 16.13 1.33 15.75
CA CYS A 214 15.80 -0.08 15.91
C CYS A 214 16.71 -0.77 16.93
N ALA A 215 16.40 -2.02 17.27
CA ALA A 215 17.17 -2.79 18.24
C ALA A 215 18.61 -3.00 17.76
N GLU A 216 19.58 -2.89 18.67
CA GLU A 216 20.98 -3.14 18.34
C GLU A 216 21.21 -4.53 17.75
N GLY A 217 22.07 -4.62 16.73
CA GLY A 217 22.47 -5.89 16.15
C GLY A 217 23.01 -5.78 14.74
N ILE A 218 23.23 -6.96 14.16
CA ILE A 218 23.69 -7.15 12.79
C ILE A 218 22.50 -7.57 11.95
N TYR A 219 22.32 -6.91 10.80
CA TYR A 219 21.22 -7.12 9.89
C TYR A 219 21.74 -7.51 8.50
N GLN A 220 21.05 -8.45 7.88
CA GLN A 220 21.18 -8.70 6.44
C GLN A 220 20.26 -7.74 5.70
N LEU A 221 20.85 -6.83 4.92
CA LEU A 221 20.16 -5.94 3.99
C LEU A 221 20.06 -6.59 2.61
N THR A 222 18.86 -6.60 2.05
CA THR A 222 18.58 -6.98 0.66
C THR A 222 17.78 -5.86 0.01
N ILE A 223 18.27 -5.32 -1.12
CA ILE A 223 17.64 -4.23 -1.87
C ILE A 223 17.04 -4.79 -3.16
N PHE A 224 15.86 -4.28 -3.52
CA PHE A 224 15.05 -4.73 -4.64
C PHE A 224 14.76 -3.60 -5.62
N ASP A 225 14.77 -3.96 -6.91
CA ASP A 225 14.18 -3.15 -7.98
C ASP A 225 12.66 -3.19 -7.87
N THR A 226 12.03 -2.04 -7.66
CA THR A 226 10.58 -1.95 -7.41
C THR A 226 9.72 -2.25 -8.63
N VAL A 227 10.29 -2.23 -9.84
CA VAL A 227 9.58 -2.53 -11.09
C VAL A 227 9.68 -4.02 -11.41
N THR A 228 10.87 -4.60 -11.29
CA THR A 228 11.12 -5.99 -11.71
C THR A 228 10.97 -6.99 -10.57
N GLY A 229 11.18 -6.54 -9.33
CA GLY A 229 11.23 -7.35 -8.12
C GLY A 229 12.53 -8.14 -7.97
N GLU A 230 13.53 -7.87 -8.79
CA GLU A 230 14.85 -8.51 -8.68
C GLU A 230 15.66 -7.90 -7.54
N ILE A 231 16.46 -8.72 -6.88
CA ILE A 231 17.44 -8.27 -5.89
C ILE A 231 18.57 -7.57 -6.64
N THR A 232 18.88 -6.34 -6.25
CA THR A 232 19.95 -5.52 -6.87
C THR A 232 21.20 -5.44 -6.01
N GLU A 233 21.08 -5.62 -4.69
CA GLU A 233 22.21 -5.57 -3.76
C GLU A 233 21.88 -6.38 -2.50
N GLU A 234 22.90 -7.05 -1.95
CA GLU A 234 22.84 -7.66 -0.62
C GLU A 234 24.10 -7.32 0.16
N LYS A 235 23.95 -6.92 1.42
CA LYS A 235 25.07 -6.64 2.32
C LYS A 235 24.70 -6.80 3.77
N VAL A 236 25.72 -6.86 4.63
CA VAL A 236 25.55 -6.84 6.08
C VAL A 236 25.70 -5.40 6.56
N VAL A 237 24.79 -4.97 7.42
CA VAL A 237 24.85 -3.68 8.11
C VAL A 237 24.70 -3.90 9.61
N GLU A 238 25.23 -2.98 10.38
CA GLU A 238 25.15 -3.02 11.84
C GLU A 238 24.59 -1.71 12.36
N THR A 239 23.92 -1.79 13.50
CA THR A 239 23.44 -0.59 14.19
C THR A 239 24.61 0.19 14.79
N VAL A 240 24.56 1.51 14.66
CA VAL A 240 25.45 2.45 15.34
C VAL A 240 24.57 3.36 16.19
N ASP A 241 24.86 3.47 17.49
CA ASP A 241 24.08 4.28 18.44
C ASP A 241 22.56 4.03 18.33
N THR A 242 22.14 2.76 18.39
CA THR A 242 20.72 2.32 18.25
C THR A 242 20.04 2.64 16.91
N ASN A 243 20.81 2.97 15.87
CA ASN A 243 20.28 3.29 14.55
C ASN A 243 20.93 2.43 13.46
N LEU A 244 20.13 1.93 12.52
CA LEU A 244 20.64 1.50 11.22
C LEU A 244 20.76 2.72 10.32
N VAL A 245 21.94 2.92 9.74
CA VAL A 245 22.20 4.00 8.78
C VAL A 245 22.37 3.40 7.40
N LEU A 246 21.44 3.71 6.49
CA LEU A 246 21.48 3.31 5.09
C LEU A 246 21.91 4.50 4.24
N PHE A 247 23.01 4.34 3.50
CA PHE A 247 23.47 5.35 2.56
C PHE A 247 23.27 4.88 1.13
N PHE A 248 22.60 5.72 0.34
CA PHE A 248 22.37 5.52 -1.08
C PHE A 248 23.08 6.64 -1.84
N ASN A 249 24.16 6.30 -2.53
CA ASN A 249 24.92 7.25 -3.35
C ASN A 249 24.01 7.96 -4.35
N ARG A 250 23.08 7.19 -4.95
CA ARG A 250 22.19 7.65 -6.02
C ARG A 250 20.89 6.86 -6.05
N ILE A 251 19.77 7.55 -6.01
CA ILE A 251 18.42 7.00 -6.20
C ILE A 251 17.90 7.51 -7.55
N LEU A 252 17.83 6.61 -8.54
CA LEU A 252 17.32 6.89 -9.88
C LEU A 252 15.80 6.66 -9.98
N LYS A 253 15.29 5.74 -9.18
CA LYS A 253 13.90 5.30 -9.12
C LYS A 253 13.65 4.76 -7.73
N ASP A 254 12.38 4.60 -7.40
CA ASP A 254 11.97 3.99 -6.14
C ASP A 254 12.67 2.65 -5.93
N LEU A 255 13.04 2.37 -4.68
CA LEU A 255 13.67 1.12 -4.26
C LEU A 255 12.95 0.52 -3.07
N ALA A 256 13.00 -0.79 -2.94
CA ALA A 256 12.50 -1.48 -1.76
C ALA A 256 13.65 -2.22 -1.09
N PHE A 257 13.53 -2.45 0.22
CA PHE A 257 14.55 -3.15 0.97
C PHE A 257 13.95 -4.01 2.06
N ILE A 258 14.72 -5.00 2.49
CA ILE A 258 14.46 -5.83 3.65
C ILE A 258 15.71 -5.81 4.50
N LEU A 259 15.56 -5.56 5.80
CA LEU A 259 16.59 -5.82 6.80
C LEU A 259 16.11 -6.94 7.70
N LYS A 260 16.84 -8.06 7.75
CA LYS A 260 16.54 -9.15 8.69
C LYS A 260 17.67 -9.28 9.69
N LYS A 261 17.34 -9.25 10.98
CA LYS A 261 18.32 -9.43 12.05
C LYS A 261 18.93 -10.84 11.95
N LYS A 262 20.25 -10.93 12.11
CA LYS A 262 20.99 -12.20 12.13
C LYS A 262 20.94 -12.87 13.50
#